data_AF-A0A3A6RPS4-F1
#
_entry.id   AF-A0A3A6RPS4-F1
#
_cell.length_a   1.000
_cell.length_b   1.000
_cell.length_c   1.000
_cell.angle_alpha   90.00
_cell.angle_beta   90.00
_cell.angle_gamma   90.00
#
_symmetry.space_group_name_H-M   'P 1'
#
loop_
_entity.id
_entity.type
_entity.pdbx_description
1 polymer ?
#
loop_
_entity_poly.entity_id
_entity_poly.type
_entity_poly.pdbx_seq_one_letter_code
_entity_poly.pdbx_strand_id
1 'polypeptide(L)'
;MTLKKLGVTNVPTAELIRSMREVAITLKNSSTSLLSMAVRLAEAGLDAEATLLIELAKGVQVAESKVLRHAKDAGAGMIVKLSTH
;
A
#
# COMPACT_ATOMS: atom_id res chain seq x y z
N MET A 1 -19.02 5.76 -40.94
CA MET A 1 -18.83 4.66 -39.96
C MET A 1 -17.35 4.56 -39.67
N THR A 2 -16.87 5.16 -38.57
CA THR A 2 -15.46 5.05 -38.17
C THR A 2 -15.42 5.04 -36.65
N LEU A 3 -15.50 3.85 -36.07
CA LEU A 3 -15.27 3.61 -34.65
C LEU A 3 -13.81 3.93 -34.38
N LYS A 4 -13.55 5.14 -33.84
CA LYS A 4 -12.27 5.48 -33.20
C LYS A 4 -12.03 4.41 -32.13
N LYS A 5 -11.15 3.46 -32.42
CA LYS A 5 -10.58 2.55 -31.42
C LYS A 5 -10.04 3.45 -30.31
N LEU A 6 -10.80 3.56 -29.21
CA LEU A 6 -10.30 4.03 -27.93
C LEU A 6 -9.11 3.13 -27.62
N GLY A 7 -7.91 3.63 -27.88
CA GLY A 7 -6.69 3.00 -27.43
C GLY A 7 -6.75 2.99 -25.92
N VAL A 8 -7.28 1.90 -25.36
CA VAL A 8 -7.21 1.63 -23.93
C VAL A 8 -5.73 1.41 -23.66
N THR A 9 -5.02 2.49 -23.36
CA THR A 9 -3.65 2.43 -22.91
C THR A 9 -3.70 1.70 -21.57
N ASN A 10 -3.09 0.52 -21.49
CA ASN A 10 -2.95 -0.25 -20.24
C ASN A 10 -1.98 0.44 -19.25
N VAL A 11 -1.76 1.75 -19.40
CA VAL A 11 -0.91 2.58 -18.55
C VAL A 11 -1.77 2.96 -17.34
N PRO A 12 -1.32 2.66 -16.11
CA PRO A 12 -2.01 3.11 -14.90
C PRO A 12 -2.30 4.61 -14.98
N THR A 13 -3.56 5.00 -14.73
CA THR A 13 -3.92 6.41 -14.75
C THR A 13 -3.22 7.14 -13.61
N ALA A 14 -2.96 8.44 -13.79
CA ALA A 14 -2.42 9.28 -12.71
C ALA A 14 -3.30 9.23 -11.45
N GLU A 15 -4.60 9.04 -11.63
CA GLU A 15 -5.56 8.84 -10.55
C GLU A 15 -5.32 7.54 -9.77
N LEU A 16 -5.07 6.41 -10.45
CA LEU A 16 -4.74 5.16 -9.79
C LEU A 16 -3.43 5.27 -9.00
N ILE A 17 -2.40 5.88 -9.59
CA ILE A 17 -1.10 6.10 -8.90
C ILE A 17 -1.30 6.97 -7.66
N ARG A 18 -2.11 8.05 -7.76
CA ARG A 18 -2.46 8.91 -6.62
C ARG A 18 -3.19 8.12 -5.53
N SER A 19 -4.21 7.36 -5.90
CA SER A 19 -4.98 6.53 -4.96
C SER A 19 -4.09 5.54 -4.22
N MET A 20 -3.15 4.88 -4.92
CA MET A 20 -2.19 3.97 -4.29
C MET A 20 -1.27 4.69 -3.30
N ARG A 21 -0.82 5.91 -3.61
CA ARG A 21 -0.03 6.72 -2.67
C ARG A 21 -0.84 7.12 -1.44
N GLU A 22 -2.10 7.48 -1.62
CA GLU A 22 -3.01 7.80 -0.50
C GLU A 22 -3.22 6.58 0.41
N VAL A 23 -3.43 5.39 -0.17
CA VAL A 23 -3.50 4.13 0.59
C VAL A 23 -2.21 3.87 1.35
N ALA A 24 -1.04 4.07 0.73
CA ALA A 24 0.24 3.92 1.42
C ALA A 24 0.37 4.87 2.63
N ILE A 25 -0.05 6.13 2.50
CA ILE A 25 -0.07 7.09 3.61
C ILE A 25 -0.99 6.59 4.74
N THR A 26 -2.18 6.09 4.42
CA THR A 26 -3.09 5.52 5.42
C THR A 26 -2.46 4.33 6.12
N LEU A 27 -1.84 3.40 5.39
CA LEU A 27 -1.16 2.23 5.97
C LEU A 27 -0.01 2.65 6.90
N LYS A 28 0.79 3.65 6.49
CA LYS A 28 1.85 4.23 7.33
C LYS A 28 1.30 4.74 8.65
N ASN A 29 0.24 5.54 8.59
CA ASN A 29 -0.40 6.13 9.76
C ASN A 29 -0.95 5.04 10.68
N SER A 30 -1.62 4.03 10.12
CA SER A 30 -2.11 2.87 10.87
C SER A 30 -0.97 2.13 11.57
N SER A 31 0.15 1.87 10.89
CA SER A 31 1.30 1.20 11.53
C SER A 31 1.89 2.03 12.68
N THR A 32 1.93 3.35 12.53
CA THR A 32 2.42 4.27 13.57
C THR A 32 1.48 4.26 14.79
N SER A 33 0.17 4.27 14.58
CA SER A 33 -0.82 4.16 15.66
C SER A 33 -0.71 2.82 16.40
N LEU A 34 -0.54 1.70 15.67
CA LEU A 34 -0.36 0.39 16.27
C LEU A 34 0.90 0.33 17.15
N LEU A 35 2.03 0.86 16.68
CA LEU A 35 3.27 0.92 17.46
C LEU A 35 3.11 1.81 18.69
N SER A 36 2.42 2.95 18.58
CA SER A 36 2.15 3.81 19.72
C SER A 36 1.29 3.10 20.79
N MET A 37 0.30 2.31 20.38
CA MET A 37 -0.48 1.49 21.30
C MET A 37 0.35 0.36 21.90
N ALA A 38 1.22 -0.29 21.12
CA ALA A 38 2.12 -1.32 21.63
C ALA A 38 3.04 -0.80 22.74
N VAL A 39 3.60 0.41 22.57
CA VAL A 39 4.40 1.07 23.61
C VAL A 39 3.59 1.25 24.90
N ARG A 40 2.36 1.78 24.80
CA ARG A 40 1.49 1.98 25.97
C ARG A 40 1.13 0.67 26.68
N LEU A 41 0.96 -0.42 25.92
CA LEU A 41 0.69 -1.74 26.48
C LEU A 41 1.92 -2.30 27.20
N ALA A 42 3.11 -2.17 26.62
CA ALA A 42 4.36 -2.57 27.26
C ALA A 42 4.63 -1.75 28.54
N GLU A 43 4.37 -0.44 28.52
CA GLU A 43 4.45 0.42 29.71
C GLU A 43 3.47 0.01 30.81
N ALA A 44 2.34 -0.59 30.45
CA ALA A 44 1.35 -1.15 31.37
C ALA A 44 1.65 -2.60 31.80
N GLY A 45 2.77 -3.20 31.34
CA GLY A 45 3.14 -4.59 31.63
C GLY A 45 2.36 -5.64 30.83
N LEU A 46 1.64 -5.22 29.78
CA LEU A 46 0.88 -6.09 28.86
C LEU A 46 1.75 -6.47 27.65
N ASP A 47 2.86 -7.17 27.92
CA ASP A 47 3.90 -7.46 26.93
C ASP A 47 3.42 -8.39 25.79
N ALA A 48 2.50 -9.31 26.07
CA ALA A 48 1.96 -10.22 25.07
C ALA A 48 1.13 -9.45 24.04
N GLU A 49 0.22 -8.59 24.49
CA GLU A 49 -0.60 -7.75 23.63
C GLU A 49 0.24 -6.71 22.88
N ALA A 50 1.25 -6.12 23.54
CA ALA A 50 2.22 -5.25 22.88
C ALA A 50 2.94 -5.95 21.73
N THR A 51 3.37 -7.20 21.94
CA THR A 51 4.05 -8.02 20.93
C THR A 51 3.14 -8.27 19.73
N LEU A 52 1.87 -8.62 19.96
CA LEU A 52 0.88 -8.83 18.89
C LEU A 52 0.67 -7.56 18.05
N LEU A 53 0.59 -6.38 18.69
CA LEU A 53 0.46 -5.11 17.97
C LEU A 53 1.72 -4.77 17.16
N ILE A 54 2.91 -5.10 17.65
CA ILE A 54 4.17 -4.95 16.91
C ILE A 54 4.18 -5.84 15.66
N GLU A 55 3.77 -7.11 15.79
CA GLU A 55 3.69 -8.03 14.66
C GLU A 55 2.69 -7.55 13.60
N LEU A 56 1.52 -7.07 14.04
CA LEU A 56 0.53 -6.49 13.14
C LEU A 56 1.07 -5.25 12.43
N ALA A 57 1.75 -4.35 13.16
CA ALA A 57 2.36 -3.14 12.57
C ALA A 57 3.40 -3.50 11.50
N LYS A 58 4.23 -4.52 11.73
CA LYS A 58 5.18 -5.04 10.72
C LYS A 58 4.45 -5.53 9.45
N GLY A 59 3.34 -6.25 9.60
CA GLY A 59 2.50 -6.68 8.48
C GLY A 59 1.96 -5.50 7.66
N VAL A 60 1.49 -4.45 8.34
CA VAL A 60 1.00 -3.22 7.70
C VAL A 60 2.13 -2.48 6.97
N GLN A 61 3.33 -2.38 7.55
CA GLN A 61 4.50 -1.77 6.91
C GLN A 61 4.95 -2.52 5.65
N VAL A 62 4.86 -3.85 5.66
CA VAL A 62 5.11 -4.67 4.46
C VAL A 62 4.07 -4.37 3.38
N ALA A 63 2.80 -4.25 3.74
CA ALA A 63 1.73 -3.88 2.81
C ALA A 63 1.93 -2.48 2.21
N GLU A 64 2.25 -1.49 3.05
CA GLU A 64 2.61 -0.12 2.61
C GLU A 64 3.74 -0.16 1.58
N SER A 65 4.83 -0.86 1.90
CA SER A 65 6.00 -0.97 1.04
C SER A 65 5.67 -1.60 -0.32
N LYS A 66 4.78 -2.61 -0.35
CA LYS A 66 4.30 -3.22 -1.60
C LYS A 66 3.48 -2.22 -2.42
N VAL A 67 2.55 -1.50 -1.80
CA VAL A 67 1.74 -0.49 -2.49
C VAL A 67 2.59 0.64 -3.07
N LEU A 68 3.58 1.13 -2.32
CA LEU A 68 4.53 2.15 -2.80
C LEU A 68 5.35 1.66 -3.99
N ARG A 69 5.83 0.40 -3.94
CA ARG A 69 6.53 -0.21 -5.05
C ARG A 69 5.65 -0.28 -6.29
N HIS A 70 4.43 -0.76 -6.16
CA HIS A 70 3.49 -0.82 -7.28
C HIS A 70 3.15 0.58 -7.82
N ALA A 71 3.00 1.59 -6.98
CA ALA A 71 2.76 2.97 -7.41
C ALA A 71 3.97 3.55 -8.17
N LYS A 72 5.20 3.18 -7.78
CA LYS A 72 6.43 3.55 -8.47
C LYS A 72 6.53 2.84 -9.83
N ASP A 73 6.30 1.53 -9.86
CA ASP A 73 6.34 0.72 -11.09
C ASP A 73 5.27 1.19 -12.08
N ALA A 74 4.08 1.56 -11.57
CA ALA A 74 3.00 2.18 -12.33
C ALA A 74 3.42 3.51 -12.96
N GLY A 75 4.02 4.40 -12.17
CA GLY A 75 4.51 5.70 -12.64
C GLY A 75 5.67 5.61 -13.63
N ALA A 76 6.47 4.55 -13.56
CA ALA A 76 7.55 4.26 -14.51
C ALA A 76 7.07 3.55 -15.79
N GLY A 77 5.77 3.25 -15.92
CA GLY A 77 5.22 2.49 -17.06
C GLY A 77 5.63 1.01 -17.09
N MET A 78 6.16 0.48 -15.97
CA MET A 78 6.65 -0.91 -15.86
C MET A 78 5.58 -1.92 -15.46
N ILE A 79 4.32 -1.49 -15.29
CA ILE A 79 3.18 -2.43 -15.21
C ILE A 79 2.91 -2.94 -16.64
N VAL A 80 3.77 -3.83 -17.11
CA VAL A 80 3.58 -4.58 -18.35
C VAL A 80 2.52 -5.64 -18.04
N LYS A 81 1.35 -5.51 -18.65
CA LYS A 81 0.26 -6.46 -18.51
C LYS A 81 0.76 -7.85 -18.92
N LEU A 82 0.79 -8.82 -18.00
CA LEU A 82 0.76 -10.25 -18.33
C LEU A 82 -0.60 -10.54 -18.98
N SER A 83 -0.81 -10.07 -20.21
CA SER A 83 -1.96 -10.49 -21.02
C SER A 83 -1.57 -11.72 -21.81
N THR A 84 -1.69 -12.88 -21.20
CA THR A 84 -1.88 -14.14 -21.92
C THR A 84 -3.34 -14.20 -22.32
N HIS A 85 -3.66 -13.85 -23.56
CA HIS A 85 -4.80 -14.36 -24.33
C HIS A 85 -4.52 -14.22 -25.82
#